data_AF-X0WUR8-F1
#
_entry.id   AF-X0WUR8-F1
#
_cell.length_a   1.000
_cell.length_b   1.000
_cell.length_c   1.000
_cell.angle_alpha   90.00
_cell.angle_beta   90.00
_cell.angle_gamma   90.00
#
_symmetry.space_group_name_H-M   'P 1'
#
loop_
_entity.id
_entity.type
_entity.pdbx_description
1 polymer ?
#
loop_
_entity_poly.entity_id
_entity_poly.type
_entity_poly.pdbx_seq_one_letter_code
_entity_poly.pdbx_strand_id
1 'polypeptide(L)'
;MSTDQMKAVVENSTWCGFSIDSGSAESFRKIHRVDKFDKVIENLRLLVKLKKSLKSNVEITYKYLLHPLNANEIYDAAKLAKEIGCDMFQARPVCWDNLYGQEHNEPINYKPVVKIINDQITRASKLEGDGFHFHGIRHKFGPNFERMVNFEKCR
;
A
#
# COMPACT_ATOMS: atom_id res chain seq x y z
N MET A 1 -14.81 -0.13 -10.66
CA MET A 1 -15.77 0.06 -9.54
C MET A 1 -16.99 0.74 -10.14
N SER A 2 -18.21 0.29 -9.84
CA SER A 2 -19.41 0.99 -10.32
C SER A 2 -19.61 2.31 -9.57
N THR A 3 -20.40 3.23 -10.13
CA THR A 3 -20.73 4.49 -9.48
C THR A 3 -21.35 4.28 -8.10
N ASP A 4 -22.22 3.28 -7.96
CA ASP A 4 -22.87 2.98 -6.67
C ASP A 4 -21.88 2.48 -5.63
N GLN A 5 -20.90 1.66 -6.04
CA GLN A 5 -19.81 1.24 -5.16
C GLN A 5 -18.95 2.43 -4.71
N MET A 6 -18.65 3.38 -5.62
CA MET A 6 -17.90 4.59 -5.26
C MET A 6 -18.67 5.44 -4.25
N LYS A 7 -19.97 5.67 -4.48
CA LYS A 7 -20.83 6.42 -3.55
C LYS A 7 -20.88 5.74 -2.19
N ALA A 8 -21.08 4.42 -2.16
CA ALA A 8 -21.09 3.66 -0.92
C ALA A 8 -19.81 3.89 -0.10
N VAL A 9 -18.63 3.83 -0.73
CA VAL A 9 -17.36 4.14 -0.06
C VAL A 9 -17.32 5.59 0.43
N VAL A 10 -17.62 6.55 -0.45
CA VAL A 10 -17.46 7.99 -0.15
C VAL A 10 -18.42 8.48 0.93
N GLU A 11 -19.64 7.95 0.98
CA GLU A 11 -20.69 8.43 1.89
C GLU A 11 -20.69 7.69 3.23
N ASN A 12 -20.18 6.45 3.28
CA ASN A 12 -20.36 5.57 4.44
C ASN A 12 -19.04 5.13 5.11
N SER A 13 -17.88 5.63 4.66
CA SER A 13 -16.58 5.25 5.22
C SER A 13 -15.86 6.46 5.81
N THR A 14 -15.13 6.23 6.91
CA THR A 14 -14.13 7.18 7.43
C THR A 14 -12.74 6.92 6.84
N TRP A 15 -12.48 5.67 6.45
CA TRP A 15 -11.22 5.22 5.87
C TRP A 15 -11.46 4.07 4.89
N CYS A 16 -10.83 4.11 3.73
CA CYS A 16 -10.86 3.04 2.74
C CYS A 16 -9.49 2.87 2.09
N GLY A 17 -8.88 1.69 2.26
CA GLY A 17 -7.59 1.36 1.68
C GLY A 17 -7.71 0.37 0.53
N PHE A 18 -7.04 0.67 -0.58
CA PHE A 18 -7.02 -0.17 -1.79
C PHE A 18 -5.66 -0.85 -1.94
N SER A 19 -5.64 -2.17 -2.10
CA SER A 19 -4.41 -2.95 -2.34
C SER A 19 -3.95 -2.78 -3.78
N ILE A 20 -2.81 -2.13 -3.98
CA ILE A 20 -2.23 -1.91 -5.32
C ILE A 20 -0.85 -2.55 -5.42
N ASP A 21 -0.06 -2.47 -4.35
CA ASP A 21 1.17 -3.25 -4.15
C ASP A 21 2.23 -3.08 -5.25
N SER A 22 2.15 -2.02 -6.05
CA SER A 22 3.01 -1.76 -7.19
C SER A 22 3.01 -0.27 -7.55
N GLY A 23 4.08 0.22 -8.18
CA GLY A 23 4.14 1.56 -8.78
C GLY A 23 3.94 1.54 -10.30
N SER A 24 3.92 0.36 -10.92
CA SER A 24 3.87 0.18 -12.38
C SER A 24 2.91 -0.92 -12.81
N ALA A 25 2.42 -0.85 -14.06
CA ALA A 25 1.60 -1.90 -14.65
C ALA A 25 2.35 -3.24 -14.75
N GLU A 26 3.66 -3.20 -14.97
CA GLU A 26 4.50 -4.39 -15.01
C GLU A 26 4.53 -5.11 -13.66
N SER A 27 4.84 -4.39 -12.58
CA SER A 27 4.87 -4.97 -11.23
C SER A 27 3.47 -5.38 -10.76
N PHE A 28 2.44 -4.62 -11.11
CA PHE A 28 1.05 -5.00 -10.83
C PHE A 28 0.70 -6.33 -11.50
N ARG A 29 1.02 -6.51 -12.79
CA ARG A 29 0.81 -7.78 -13.51
C ARG A 29 1.59 -8.92 -12.86
N LYS A 30 2.85 -8.70 -12.47
CA LYS A 30 3.68 -9.73 -11.82
C LYS A 30 3.10 -10.17 -10.47
N ILE A 31 2.61 -9.22 -9.67
CA ILE A 31 2.11 -9.48 -8.31
C ILE A 31 0.69 -10.01 -8.32
N HIS A 32 -0.22 -9.31 -9.00
CA HIS A 32 -1.66 -9.63 -9.02
C HIS A 32 -2.05 -10.63 -10.11
N ARG A 33 -1.12 -10.97 -11.02
CA ARG A 33 -1.32 -11.90 -12.15
C ARG A 33 -2.47 -11.51 -13.07
N VAL A 34 -2.75 -10.21 -13.17
CA VAL A 34 -3.79 -9.64 -14.04
C VAL A 34 -3.34 -8.30 -14.61
N ASP A 35 -3.77 -7.99 -15.84
CA ASP A 35 -3.48 -6.72 -16.52
C ASP A 35 -4.60 -5.71 -16.30
N LYS A 36 -4.66 -5.15 -15.08
CA LYS A 36 -5.72 -4.22 -14.67
C LYS A 36 -5.22 -2.95 -13.98
N PHE A 37 -3.91 -2.69 -14.00
CA PHE A 37 -3.31 -1.55 -13.30
C PHE A 37 -3.97 -0.23 -13.69
N ASP A 38 -4.02 0.09 -14.99
CA ASP A 38 -4.58 1.35 -15.46
C ASP A 38 -6.05 1.52 -15.07
N LYS A 39 -6.83 0.43 -15.14
CA LYS A 39 -8.23 0.43 -14.70
C LYS A 39 -8.34 0.68 -13.19
N VAL A 40 -7.45 0.11 -12.39
CA VAL A 40 -7.43 0.32 -10.93
C VAL A 40 -7.07 1.77 -10.62
N ILE A 41 -6.01 2.30 -11.23
CA ILE A 41 -5.59 3.69 -11.06
C ILE A 41 -6.69 4.67 -11.47
N GLU A 42 -7.36 4.42 -12.60
CA GLU A 42 -8.47 5.25 -13.04
C GLU A 42 -9.67 5.20 -12.08
N ASN A 43 -10.00 4.03 -11.54
CA ASN A 43 -11.04 3.92 -10.50
C ASN A 43 -10.69 4.74 -9.25
N LEU A 44 -9.41 4.76 -8.84
CA LEU A 44 -8.97 5.58 -7.70
C LEU A 44 -9.10 7.08 -8.02
N ARG A 45 -8.72 7.53 -9.23
CA ARG A 45 -8.89 8.94 -9.64
C ARG A 45 -10.36 9.36 -9.59
N LEU A 46 -11.25 8.51 -10.12
CA LEU A 46 -12.70 8.77 -10.09
C LEU A 46 -13.24 8.82 -8.66
N LEU A 47 -12.77 7.93 -7.78
CA LEU A 47 -13.15 7.93 -6.36
C LEU A 47 -12.69 9.20 -5.63
N VAL A 48 -11.43 9.63 -5.83
CA VAL A 48 -10.89 10.87 -5.25
C VAL A 48 -11.66 12.08 -5.77
N LYS A 49 -12.00 12.12 -7.07
CA LYS A 49 -12.83 13.18 -7.64
C LYS A 49 -14.22 13.21 -7.00
N LEU A 50 -14.85 12.05 -6.81
CA LEU A 50 -16.15 11.95 -6.16
C LEU A 50 -16.07 12.44 -4.70
N LYS A 51 -15.09 11.97 -3.93
CA LYS A 51 -14.79 12.44 -2.57
C LYS A 51 -14.76 13.97 -2.51
N LYS A 52 -13.98 14.61 -3.39
CA LYS A 52 -13.86 16.08 -3.44
C LYS A 52 -15.18 16.76 -3.77
N SER A 53 -15.93 16.24 -4.75
CA SER A 53 -17.23 16.82 -5.13
C SER A 53 -18.28 16.76 -4.01
N LEU A 54 -18.27 15.69 -3.21
CA LEU A 54 -19.19 15.49 -2.10
C LEU A 54 -18.67 16.09 -0.77
N LYS A 55 -17.47 16.69 -0.78
CA LYS A 55 -16.78 17.18 0.43
C LYS A 55 -16.72 16.13 1.55
N SER A 56 -16.53 14.87 1.15
CA SER A 56 -16.47 13.75 2.10
C SER A 56 -15.13 13.72 2.84
N ASN A 57 -15.18 13.31 4.10
CA ASN A 57 -14.03 13.14 4.98
C ASN A 57 -13.40 11.74 4.90
N VAL A 58 -13.86 10.86 4.00
CA VAL A 58 -13.27 9.53 3.84
C VAL A 58 -11.78 9.64 3.52
N GLU A 59 -10.91 8.97 4.26
CA GLU A 59 -9.50 8.86 3.93
C GLU A 59 -9.29 7.74 2.90
N ILE A 60 -8.78 8.08 1.71
CA ILE A 60 -8.48 7.13 0.64
C ILE A 60 -7.00 6.78 0.71
N THR A 61 -6.71 5.52 1.00
CA THR A 61 -5.34 5.03 1.19
C THR A 61 -4.89 4.12 0.05
N TYR A 62 -3.71 4.40 -0.47
CA TYR A 62 -2.97 3.51 -1.36
C TYR A 62 -2.20 2.49 -0.52
N LYS A 63 -2.64 1.23 -0.50
CA LYS A 63 -1.98 0.18 0.27
C LYS A 63 -0.92 -0.53 -0.58
N TYR A 64 0.22 -0.76 0.06
CA TYR A 64 1.40 -1.33 -0.55
C TYR A 64 1.99 -2.42 0.33
N LEU A 65 1.82 -3.67 -0.10
CA LEU A 65 2.45 -4.82 0.50
C LEU A 65 3.86 -4.95 -0.05
N LEU A 66 4.82 -4.58 0.78
CA LEU A 66 6.24 -4.55 0.45
C LEU A 66 6.80 -5.97 0.36
N HIS A 67 7.33 -6.30 -0.81
CA HIS A 67 8.01 -7.55 -1.14
C HIS A 67 9.35 -7.25 -1.83
N PRO A 68 10.37 -8.11 -1.78
CA PRO A 68 11.62 -7.87 -2.50
C PRO A 68 11.45 -7.59 -4.00
N LEU A 69 10.42 -8.16 -4.61
CA LEU A 69 10.08 -7.94 -6.04
C LEU A 69 9.60 -6.52 -6.37
N ASN A 70 9.15 -5.75 -5.37
CA ASN A 70 8.64 -4.39 -5.55
C ASN A 70 9.37 -3.39 -4.64
N ALA A 71 10.48 -3.78 -4.00
CA ALA A 71 11.20 -2.94 -3.06
C ALA A 71 11.75 -1.64 -3.68
N ASN A 72 12.02 -1.65 -4.99
CA ASN A 72 12.54 -0.51 -5.75
C ASN A 72 11.45 0.46 -6.25
N GLU A 73 10.17 0.17 -6.02
CA GLU A 73 9.05 0.99 -6.54
C GLU A 73 8.30 1.78 -5.44
N ILE A 74 8.69 1.70 -4.17
CA ILE A 74 7.94 2.33 -3.07
C ILE A 74 7.80 3.86 -3.28
N TYR A 75 8.88 4.53 -3.71
CA TYR A 75 8.85 5.96 -3.99
C TYR A 75 7.91 6.30 -5.15
N ASP A 76 8.01 5.58 -6.27
CA ASP A 76 7.21 5.84 -7.46
C ASP A 76 5.72 5.54 -7.18
N ALA A 77 5.42 4.49 -6.41
CA ALA A 77 4.07 4.17 -5.97
C ALA A 77 3.50 5.25 -5.02
N ALA A 78 4.30 5.74 -4.08
CA ALA A 78 3.89 6.83 -3.19
C ALA A 78 3.67 8.15 -3.95
N LYS A 79 4.53 8.45 -4.92
CA LYS A 79 4.39 9.60 -5.81
C LYS A 79 3.09 9.51 -6.63
N LEU A 80 2.83 8.35 -7.23
CA LEU A 80 1.60 8.09 -7.96
C LEU A 80 0.35 8.25 -7.08
N ALA A 81 0.40 7.74 -5.83
CA ALA A 81 -0.69 7.91 -4.87
C ALA A 81 -0.98 9.40 -4.59
N LYS A 82 0.07 10.21 -4.37
CA LYS A 82 -0.05 11.65 -4.17
C LYS A 82 -0.62 12.35 -5.41
N GLU A 83 -0.15 12.00 -6.60
CA GLU A 83 -0.62 12.56 -7.89
C GLU A 83 -2.10 12.26 -8.15
N ILE A 84 -2.58 11.06 -7.80
CA ILE A 84 -3.99 10.68 -7.87
C ILE A 84 -4.84 11.52 -6.89
N GLY A 85 -4.23 11.99 -5.80
CA GLY A 85 -4.89 12.70 -4.71
C GLY A 85 -5.43 11.76 -3.63
N CYS A 86 -4.81 10.60 -3.44
CA CYS A 86 -5.01 9.82 -2.22
C CYS A 86 -4.54 10.63 -1.01
N ASP A 87 -5.10 10.34 0.17
CA ASP A 87 -4.74 11.03 1.40
C ASP A 87 -3.54 10.36 2.09
N MET A 88 -3.37 9.04 1.91
CA MET A 88 -2.28 8.30 2.53
C MET A 88 -1.71 7.24 1.59
N PHE A 89 -0.40 7.04 1.69
CA PHE A 89 0.28 5.83 1.22
C PHE A 89 0.74 4.99 2.41
N GLN A 90 0.32 3.73 2.45
CA GLN A 90 0.66 2.81 3.54
C GLN A 90 1.48 1.63 3.02
N ALA A 91 2.75 1.55 3.43
CA ALA A 91 3.62 0.43 3.14
C ALA A 91 3.79 -0.51 4.32
N ARG A 92 3.63 -1.82 4.08
CA ARG A 92 3.84 -2.87 5.09
C ARG A 92 4.54 -4.08 4.47
N PRO A 93 5.59 -4.64 5.11
CA PRO A 93 6.16 -5.91 4.67
C PRO A 93 5.13 -7.04 4.65
N VAL A 94 5.23 -7.90 3.63
CA VAL A 94 4.51 -9.17 3.56
C VAL A 94 4.92 -10.08 4.73
N CYS A 95 3.95 -10.79 5.32
CA CYS A 95 4.18 -11.78 6.37
C CYS A 95 3.39 -13.08 6.08
N TRP A 96 3.95 -14.00 5.28
CA TRP A 96 3.29 -15.28 4.95
C TRP A 96 3.20 -16.24 6.15
N ASP A 97 4.12 -16.09 7.11
CA ASP A 97 4.24 -16.88 8.34
C ASP A 97 3.01 -16.79 9.27
N ASN A 98 2.01 -15.98 8.93
CA ASN A 98 0.75 -15.81 9.66
C ASN A 98 -0.47 -16.41 8.97
N LEU A 99 -0.29 -16.99 7.79
CA LEU A 99 -1.38 -17.54 7.01
C LEU A 99 -1.48 -19.04 7.27
N TYR A 100 -2.53 -19.44 7.99
CA TYR A 100 -2.86 -20.83 8.25
C TYR A 100 -3.10 -21.59 6.93
N GLY A 101 -2.48 -22.76 6.78
CA GLY A 101 -2.74 -23.69 5.67
C GLY A 101 -1.98 -23.41 4.37
N GLN A 102 -0.95 -22.56 4.39
CA GLN A 102 -0.05 -22.35 3.24
C GLN A 102 1.18 -23.25 3.36
N GLU A 103 1.64 -23.82 2.23
CA GLU A 103 2.89 -24.61 2.17
C GLU A 103 4.15 -23.71 2.27
N HIS A 104 4.00 -22.42 2.00
CA HIS A 104 5.08 -21.43 2.08
C HIS A 104 5.24 -20.88 3.51
N ASN A 105 5.86 -21.69 4.37
CA ASN A 105 6.14 -21.34 5.77
C ASN A 105 7.50 -20.65 5.98
N GLU A 106 8.31 -20.47 4.94
CA GLU A 106 9.60 -19.80 5.08
C GLU A 106 9.43 -18.26 5.07
N PRO A 107 10.02 -17.54 6.04
CA PRO A 107 10.01 -16.09 6.05
C PRO A 107 10.67 -15.51 4.80
N ILE A 108 10.08 -14.44 4.25
CA ILE A 108 10.70 -13.71 3.13
C ILE A 108 12.02 -13.11 3.59
N ASN A 109 13.08 -13.36 2.83
CA ASN A 109 14.38 -12.77 3.06
C ASN A 109 14.47 -11.35 2.45
N TYR A 110 14.30 -10.33 3.28
CA TYR A 110 14.47 -8.93 2.87
C TYR A 110 15.92 -8.45 2.89
N LYS A 111 16.87 -9.19 3.50
CA LYS A 111 18.27 -8.76 3.67
C LYS A 111 18.91 -8.22 2.38
N PRO A 112 18.73 -8.84 1.19
CA PRO A 112 19.33 -8.34 -0.04
C PRO A 112 18.82 -6.96 -0.48
N VAL A 113 17.63 -6.56 -0.02
CA VAL A 113 16.95 -5.35 -0.48
C VAL A 113 16.76 -4.29 0.61
N VAL A 114 17.22 -4.51 1.85
CA VAL A 114 17.05 -3.56 2.99
C VAL A 114 17.53 -2.15 2.64
N LYS A 115 18.70 -2.03 2.00
CA LYS A 115 19.26 -0.72 1.61
C LYS A 115 18.35 0.00 0.60
N ILE A 116 17.83 -0.74 -0.38
CA ILE A 116 16.91 -0.21 -1.40
C ILE A 116 15.62 0.25 -0.73
N ILE A 117 15.05 -0.56 0.16
CA ILE A 117 13.83 -0.24 0.90
C ILE A 117 14.02 1.04 1.72
N ASN A 118 15.15 1.17 2.43
CA ASN A 118 15.43 2.35 3.23
C ASN A 118 15.56 3.62 2.37
N ASP A 119 16.31 3.57 1.26
CA ASP A 119 16.41 4.70 0.32
C ASP A 119 15.04 5.13 -0.21
N GLN A 120 14.27 4.15 -0.68
CA GLN A 120 12.94 4.38 -1.24
C GLN A 120 11.96 4.95 -0.22
N ILE A 121 11.98 4.46 1.03
CA ILE A 121 11.17 5.01 2.12
C ILE A 121 11.61 6.44 2.48
N THR A 122 12.91 6.72 2.55
CA THR A 122 13.42 8.08 2.80
C THR A 122 13.02 9.06 1.70
N ARG A 123 12.96 8.62 0.45
CA ARG A 123 12.46 9.44 -0.67
C ARG A 123 10.94 9.63 -0.58
N ALA A 124 10.20 8.58 -0.25
CA ALA A 124 8.73 8.61 -0.16
C ALA A 124 8.24 9.46 1.02
N SER A 125 8.92 9.42 2.17
CA SER A 125 8.55 10.23 3.34
C SER A 125 8.69 11.73 3.09
N LYS A 126 9.53 12.15 2.14
CA LYS A 126 9.65 13.56 1.74
C LYS A 126 8.46 14.06 0.92
N LEU A 127 7.54 13.18 0.51
CA LEU A 127 6.31 13.55 -0.20
C LEU A 127 5.20 14.02 0.75
N GLU A 128 5.34 13.82 2.07
CA GLU A 128 4.37 14.27 3.07
C GLU A 128 4.14 15.78 3.00
N GLY A 129 2.88 16.18 3.19
CA GLY A 129 2.43 17.56 3.02
C GLY A 129 1.25 17.66 2.06
N ASP A 130 0.60 18.82 2.01
CA ASP A 130 -0.57 19.08 1.16
C ASP A 130 -1.76 18.12 1.43
N GLY A 131 -1.88 17.62 2.66
CA GLY A 131 -2.89 16.63 3.04
C GLY A 131 -2.54 15.19 2.66
N PHE A 132 -1.32 14.92 2.16
CA PHE A 132 -0.81 13.58 1.90
C PHE A 132 0.08 13.08 3.05
N HIS A 133 -0.16 11.85 3.49
CA HIS A 133 0.57 11.18 4.57
C HIS A 133 1.30 9.93 4.07
N PHE A 134 2.49 9.67 4.61
CA PHE A 134 3.27 8.47 4.32
C PHE A 134 3.40 7.62 5.59
N HIS A 135 2.91 6.39 5.53
CA HIS A 135 2.96 5.46 6.66
C HIS A 135 3.71 4.17 6.31
N GLY A 136 4.99 4.10 6.67
CA GLY A 136 5.76 2.86 6.65
C GLY A 136 5.63 2.10 7.98
N ILE A 137 4.97 0.95 7.98
CA ILE A 137 4.84 0.12 9.19
C ILE A 137 6.19 -0.54 9.51
N ARG A 138 6.95 0.09 10.42
CA ARG A 138 8.25 -0.40 10.90
C ARG A 138 8.23 -0.95 12.33
N HIS A 139 7.31 -0.51 13.19
CA HIS A 139 7.28 -0.91 14.60
C HIS A 139 6.95 -2.39 14.86
N LYS A 140 6.48 -3.12 13.84
CA LYS A 140 6.20 -4.57 13.90
C LYS A 140 7.33 -5.43 13.32
N PHE A 141 8.41 -4.79 12.88
CA PHE A 141 9.49 -5.42 12.14
C PHE A 141 10.86 -5.00 12.67
N GLY A 142 11.81 -5.94 12.66
CA GLY A 142 13.19 -5.66 13.02
C GLY A 142 13.92 -4.86 11.93
N PRO A 143 15.20 -4.51 12.16
CA PRO A 143 16.01 -3.74 11.21
C PRO A 143 16.15 -4.37 9.82
N ASN A 144 15.97 -5.69 9.70
CA ASN A 144 16.01 -6.43 8.44
C ASN A 144 14.61 -6.81 7.93
N PHE A 145 13.56 -6.16 8.42
CA PHE A 145 12.15 -6.45 8.09
C PHE A 145 11.68 -7.86 8.49
N GLU A 146 12.37 -8.51 9.42
CA GLU A 146 11.91 -9.72 10.10
C GLU A 146 10.72 -9.38 11.01
N ARG A 147 9.71 -10.27 11.07
CA ARG A 147 8.55 -10.04 11.93
C ARG A 147 8.96 -10.13 13.40
N MET A 148 8.53 -9.18 14.20
CA MET A 148 8.66 -9.23 15.66
C MET A 148 7.35 -9.72 16.28
N VAL A 149 7.41 -10.83 17.01
CA VAL A 149 6.28 -11.37 17.78
C VAL A 149 6.54 -11.11 19.26
N ASN A 150 5.97 -10.03 19.78
CA ASN A 150 6.20 -9.59 21.16
C ASN A 150 5.14 -10.15 22.14
N PHE A 151 4.58 -11.32 21.85
CA PHE A 151 3.57 -11.98 22.67
C PHE A 151 3.68 -13.49 22.56
N GLU A 152 3.43 -14.21 23.65
CA GLU A 152 3.52 -15.68 23.68
C GLU A 152 2.25 -16.37 23.15
N LYS A 153 1.09 -15.74 23.31
CA LYS A 153 -0.22 -16.24 22.85
C LYS A 153 -1.12 -15.07 22.43
N CYS A 154 -1.85 -15.22 21.31
CA CYS A 154 -3.02 -14.38 21.08
C CYS A 154 -4.06 -14.70 22.16
N ARG A 155 -4.54 -13.67 22.85
CA ARG A 155 -5.70 -13.77 23.76
C ARG A 155 -6.97 -13.41 23.01
#